data_AF-A0A428Y349-F1
#
_entry.id   AF-A0A428Y349-F1
#
_cell.length_a   1.000
_cell.length_b   1.000
_cell.length_c   1.000
_cell.angle_alpha   90.00
_cell.angle_beta   90.00
_cell.angle_gamma   90.00
#
_symmetry.space_group_name_H-M   'P 1'
#
loop_
_entity.id
_entity.type
_entity.pdbx_description
1 polymer ?
#
loop_
_entity_poly.entity_id
_entity_poly.type
_entity_poly.pdbx_seq_one_letter_code
_entity_poly.pdbx_strand_id
1 'polypeptide(L)'
;MIDCAFCDEFAQPFDDTWLVARTDQRVVLPTIGCLREGYLLYMPADHTLAFADLDRDILSSCSEDLDSLRAQLHERYGPMIIAEHGPRECDLGAGCCDHAHMHLIPIPDPAQVLDQYVARGGPQPRFDNLADCLASIQEAYVYVSPEPGAHYVWPAQGFPRQWVRRVCAEIHGKTAEWDWRDHSFTPERRRTYEALKGNLTLPSALVSQP
;
A
#
# COMPACT_ATOMS: atom_id res chain seq x y z
N MET A 1 14.79 20.92 -2.94
CA MET A 1 14.10 20.10 -3.95
C MET A 1 14.09 18.71 -3.40
N ILE A 2 12.91 18.12 -3.22
CA ILE A 2 12.76 16.76 -2.72
C ILE A 2 13.03 15.84 -3.92
N ASP A 3 13.96 14.90 -3.79
CA ASP A 3 14.25 13.90 -4.82
C ASP A 3 13.29 12.72 -4.64
N CYS A 4 12.09 12.82 -5.22
CA CYS A 4 11.05 11.80 -5.08
C CYS A 4 10.32 11.58 -6.41
N ALA A 5 10.54 10.40 -7.00
CA ALA A 5 9.92 10.01 -8.27
C ALA A 5 8.39 10.01 -8.24
N PHE A 6 7.78 9.76 -7.06
CA PHE A 6 6.33 9.86 -6.90
C PHE A 6 5.84 11.31 -6.97
N CYS A 7 6.52 12.23 -6.28
CA CYS A 7 6.20 13.66 -6.39
C CYS A 7 6.34 14.16 -7.83
N ASP A 8 7.37 13.71 -8.55
CA ASP A 8 7.56 14.04 -9.97
C ASP A 8 6.41 13.52 -10.85
N GLU A 9 5.92 12.30 -10.61
CA GLU A 9 4.77 11.74 -11.32
C GLU A 9 3.48 12.51 -10.98
N PHE A 10 3.25 12.86 -9.71
CA PHE A 10 2.03 13.57 -9.29
C PHE A 10 1.96 15.01 -9.81
N ALA A 11 3.10 15.60 -10.16
CA ALA A 11 3.20 16.92 -10.77
C ALA A 11 2.86 16.93 -12.27
N GLN A 12 2.85 15.77 -12.94
CA GLN A 12 2.47 15.67 -14.35
C GLN A 12 0.94 15.77 -14.53
N PRO A 13 0.47 16.16 -15.73
CA PRO A 13 -0.95 16.06 -16.08
C PRO A 13 -1.46 14.63 -15.90
N PHE A 14 -2.68 14.48 -15.37
CA PHE A 14 -3.24 13.16 -15.03
C PHE A 14 -3.20 12.16 -16.19
N ASP A 15 -3.46 12.61 -17.42
CA ASP A 15 -3.46 11.75 -18.60
C ASP A 15 -2.07 11.25 -19.03
N ASP A 16 -1.00 11.87 -18.53
CA ASP A 16 0.39 11.50 -18.76
C ASP A 16 0.97 10.62 -17.63
N THR A 17 0.13 10.20 -16.68
CA THR A 17 0.53 9.40 -15.51
C THR A 17 -0.11 8.01 -15.49
N TRP A 18 0.39 7.17 -14.57
CA TRP A 18 -0.25 5.90 -14.23
C TRP A 18 -1.38 6.03 -13.21
N LEU A 19 -1.77 7.26 -12.85
CA LEU A 19 -2.84 7.47 -11.89
C LEU A 19 -4.17 6.90 -12.42
N VAL A 20 -4.85 6.15 -11.56
CA VAL A 20 -6.21 5.62 -11.79
C VAL A 20 -7.27 6.36 -10.97
N ALA A 21 -6.86 7.03 -9.89
CA ALA A 21 -7.68 7.94 -9.10
C ALA A 21 -6.81 9.03 -8.45
N ARG A 22 -7.37 10.21 -8.23
CA ARG A 22 -6.71 11.34 -7.57
C ARG A 22 -7.73 12.24 -6.88
N THR A 23 -7.38 12.71 -5.70
CA THR A 23 -7.99 13.87 -5.01
C THR A 23 -6.88 14.89 -4.73
N ASP A 24 -7.23 16.00 -4.07
CA ASP A 24 -6.22 16.96 -3.61
C ASP A 24 -5.27 16.36 -2.57
N GLN A 25 -5.70 15.32 -1.87
CA GLN A 25 -4.95 14.76 -0.73
C GLN A 25 -4.44 13.33 -0.96
N ARG A 26 -4.94 12.61 -1.99
CA ARG A 26 -4.69 11.17 -2.17
C ARG A 26 -4.50 10.81 -3.63
N VAL A 27 -3.68 9.80 -3.87
CA VAL A 27 -3.40 9.28 -5.22
C VAL A 27 -3.39 7.75 -5.27
N VAL A 28 -4.06 7.27 -6.32
CA VAL A 28 -4.28 5.93 -6.86
C VAL A 28 -3.37 5.45 -8.00
N LEU A 29 -2.43 4.50 -7.88
CA LEU A 29 -1.77 3.96 -9.10
C LEU A 29 -1.39 2.47 -9.04
N PRO A 30 -1.34 1.75 -10.19
CA PRO A 30 -0.79 0.41 -10.25
C PRO A 30 0.73 0.44 -10.18
N THR A 31 1.28 -0.39 -9.27
CA THR A 31 2.70 -0.36 -8.93
C THR A 31 3.60 -0.96 -10.01
N ILE A 32 4.87 -0.53 -10.05
CA ILE A 32 5.92 -1.34 -10.71
C ILE A 32 6.11 -2.62 -9.90
N GLY A 33 6.18 -3.76 -10.58
CA GLY A 33 6.24 -5.04 -9.92
C GLY A 33 4.87 -5.56 -9.48
N CYS A 34 3.80 -5.18 -10.19
CA CYS A 34 2.41 -5.63 -10.00
C CYS A 34 2.30 -7.17 -10.13
N LEU A 35 2.66 -7.94 -9.08
CA LEU A 35 2.71 -9.42 -9.06
C LEU A 35 1.44 -10.09 -9.62
N ARG A 36 0.31 -9.39 -9.45
CA ARG A 36 -1.01 -9.77 -9.89
C ARG A 36 -1.77 -8.51 -10.32
N GLU A 37 -2.61 -8.65 -11.33
CA GLU A 37 -3.55 -7.60 -11.74
C GLU A 37 -4.40 -7.14 -10.55
N GLY A 38 -4.61 -5.83 -10.40
CA GLY A 38 -5.27 -5.22 -9.25
C GLY A 38 -4.32 -4.77 -8.14
N TYR A 39 -3.01 -5.02 -8.23
CA TYR A 39 -2.04 -4.53 -7.23
C TYR A 39 -1.76 -3.03 -7.43
N LEU A 40 -2.22 -2.24 -6.46
CA LEU A 40 -2.14 -0.78 -6.41
C LEU A 40 -1.23 -0.27 -5.28
N LEU A 41 -0.82 1.00 -5.40
CA LEU A 41 -0.32 1.83 -4.31
C LEU A 41 -1.35 2.93 -4.00
N TYR A 42 -1.68 3.06 -2.73
CA TYR A 42 -2.45 4.17 -2.18
C TYR A 42 -1.50 5.09 -1.39
N MET A 43 -1.48 6.38 -1.72
CA MET A 43 -0.49 7.32 -1.20
C MET A 43 -1.13 8.67 -0.83
N PRO A 44 -0.59 9.40 0.18
CA PRO A 44 -0.85 10.82 0.32
C PRO A 44 -0.32 11.57 -0.91
N ALA A 45 -1.02 12.63 -1.33
CA ALA A 45 -0.54 13.49 -2.42
C ALA A 45 0.69 14.30 -1.98
N ASP A 46 0.67 14.77 -0.72
CA ASP A 46 1.80 15.45 -0.10
C ASP A 46 2.93 14.48 0.26
N HIS A 47 4.15 14.97 0.17
CA HIS A 47 5.34 14.21 0.52
C HIS A 47 5.38 13.88 2.02
N THR A 48 5.14 12.63 2.34
CA THR A 48 5.16 12.07 3.71
C THR A 48 6.01 10.82 3.69
N LEU A 49 6.77 10.52 4.74
CA LEU A 49 7.67 9.35 4.75
C LEU A 49 6.96 8.04 5.10
N ALA A 50 6.08 8.08 6.10
CA ALA A 50 5.27 6.92 6.51
C ALA A 50 3.83 7.34 6.83
N PHE A 51 2.86 6.42 6.71
CA PHE A 51 1.49 6.70 7.16
C PHE A 51 1.44 7.00 8.67
N ALA A 52 2.33 6.42 9.47
CA ALA A 52 2.40 6.70 10.90
C ALA A 52 2.82 8.15 11.23
N ASP A 53 3.20 8.95 10.24
CA ASP A 53 3.52 10.38 10.39
C ASP A 53 2.31 11.28 10.07
N LEU A 54 1.18 10.71 9.65
CA LEU A 54 -0.06 11.43 9.39
C LEU A 54 -0.89 11.61 10.67
N ASP A 55 -1.65 12.70 10.74
CA ASP A 55 -2.57 12.95 11.83
C ASP A 55 -3.70 11.91 11.89
N ARG A 56 -4.24 11.69 13.10
CA ARG A 56 -5.30 10.70 13.37
C ARG A 56 -6.53 10.86 12.47
N ASP A 57 -6.97 12.09 12.21
CA ASP A 57 -8.14 12.35 11.37
C ASP A 57 -7.86 12.01 9.90
N ILE A 58 -6.65 12.31 9.43
CA ILE A 58 -6.17 11.94 8.10
C ILE A 58 -6.11 10.41 7.96
N LEU A 59 -5.59 9.71 8.97
CA LEU A 59 -5.55 8.25 9.01
C LEU A 59 -6.94 7.61 9.02
N SER A 60 -7.91 8.23 9.70
CA SER A 60 -9.30 7.76 9.70
C SER A 60 -9.90 7.85 8.28
N SER A 61 -9.72 8.99 7.60
CA SER A 61 -10.14 9.14 6.20
C SER A 61 -9.38 8.19 5.25
N CYS A 62 -8.10 7.92 5.49
CA CYS A 62 -7.35 6.91 4.75
C CYS A 62 -7.96 5.51 4.90
N SER A 63 -8.39 5.15 6.12
CA SER A 63 -9.03 3.86 6.37
C SER A 63 -10.34 3.72 5.59
N GLU A 64 -11.15 4.77 5.53
CA GLU A 64 -12.39 4.80 4.75
C GLU A 64 -12.13 4.65 3.25
N ASP A 65 -11.12 5.35 2.73
CA ASP A 65 -10.70 5.21 1.33
C ASP A 65 -10.27 3.78 1.03
N LEU A 66 -9.41 3.19 1.87
CA LEU A 66 -8.86 1.85 1.67
C LEU A 66 -9.94 0.76 1.72
N ASP A 67 -10.91 0.86 2.64
CA ASP A 67 -12.02 -0.08 2.70
C ASP A 67 -13.00 0.10 1.53
N SER A 68 -13.23 1.33 1.08
CA SER A 68 -13.97 1.60 -0.15
C SER A 68 -13.29 0.99 -1.38
N LEU A 69 -11.96 1.11 -1.48
CA LEU A 69 -11.18 0.51 -2.55
C LEU A 69 -11.28 -1.02 -2.54
N ARG A 70 -11.14 -1.66 -1.37
CA ARG A 70 -11.36 -3.11 -1.22
C ARG A 70 -12.74 -3.52 -1.73
N ALA A 71 -13.78 -2.79 -1.35
CA ALA A 71 -15.15 -3.10 -1.77
C ALA A 71 -15.34 -2.96 -3.29
N GLN A 72 -14.86 -1.87 -3.89
CA GLN A 72 -14.95 -1.62 -5.35
C GLN A 72 -14.18 -2.67 -6.17
N LEU A 73 -13.06 -3.18 -5.64
CA LEU A 73 -12.16 -4.09 -6.34
C LEU A 73 -12.49 -5.57 -6.10
N HIS A 74 -13.32 -5.88 -5.10
CA HIS A 74 -13.59 -7.24 -4.66
C HIS A 74 -14.14 -8.15 -5.76
N GLU A 75 -15.14 -7.68 -6.51
CA GLU A 75 -15.79 -8.49 -7.54
C GLU A 75 -14.80 -8.92 -8.64
N ARG A 76 -13.85 -8.05 -9.00
CA ARG A 76 -12.90 -8.31 -10.09
C ARG A 76 -11.64 -9.04 -9.62
N TYR A 77 -11.08 -8.66 -8.48
CA TYR A 77 -9.76 -9.13 -8.04
C TYR A 77 -9.79 -10.00 -6.79
N GLY A 78 -10.94 -10.12 -6.13
CA GLY A 78 -11.11 -10.90 -4.91
C GLY A 78 -10.66 -10.16 -3.65
N PRO A 79 -10.26 -10.88 -2.58
CA PRO A 79 -9.80 -10.28 -1.34
C PRO A 79 -8.52 -9.47 -1.57
N MET A 80 -8.37 -8.37 -0.83
CA MET A 80 -7.17 -7.54 -0.89
C MET A 80 -6.65 -7.22 0.50
N ILE A 81 -5.36 -7.46 0.70
CA ILE A 81 -4.65 -6.99 1.90
C ILE A 81 -4.20 -5.54 1.69
N ILE A 82 -4.00 -4.85 2.81
CA ILE A 82 -3.24 -3.60 2.85
C ILE A 82 -1.93 -3.89 3.57
N ALA A 83 -0.81 -3.38 3.07
CA ALA A 83 0.46 -3.45 3.78
C ALA A 83 1.31 -2.21 3.55
N GLU A 84 2.16 -1.90 4.50
CA GLU A 84 3.16 -0.85 4.38
C GLU A 84 4.46 -1.33 5.04
N HIS A 85 5.58 -0.91 4.47
CA HIS A 85 6.85 -0.90 5.19
C HIS A 85 7.19 0.55 5.48
N GLY A 86 6.87 1.02 6.69
CA GLY A 86 7.07 2.41 7.10
C GLY A 86 8.55 2.69 7.35
N PRO A 87 9.18 3.61 6.62
CA PRO A 87 10.56 3.98 6.88
C PRO A 87 10.61 4.92 8.10
N ARG A 88 11.29 4.50 9.17
CA ARG A 88 11.80 5.45 10.18
C ARG A 88 13.32 5.36 10.39
N GLU A 89 13.97 4.41 9.72
CA GLU A 89 15.42 4.33 9.59
C GLU A 89 15.71 3.82 8.18
N CYS A 90 15.91 4.73 7.22
CA CYS A 90 16.49 4.35 5.95
C CYS A 90 17.96 4.77 5.97
N ASP A 91 18.86 3.80 6.07
CA ASP A 91 20.27 4.01 5.76
C ASP A 91 20.35 4.59 4.35
N LEU A 92 20.83 5.84 4.27
CA LEU A 92 21.04 6.59 3.04
C LEU A 92 21.81 5.74 2.03
N GLY A 93 21.13 5.24 0.99
CA GLY A 93 21.80 4.59 -0.13
C GLY A 93 21.05 3.50 -0.91
N ALA A 94 19.85 3.08 -0.50
CA ALA A 94 19.23 1.89 -1.08
C ALA A 94 17.86 2.10 -1.77
N GLY A 95 17.55 3.28 -2.31
CA GLY A 95 16.33 3.47 -3.10
C GLY A 95 15.06 3.07 -2.34
N CYS A 96 14.99 3.43 -1.05
CA CYS A 96 13.70 3.65 -0.39
C CYS A 96 12.96 4.64 -1.28
N CYS A 97 11.76 4.30 -1.73
CA CYS A 97 10.87 5.36 -2.16
C CYS A 97 10.56 6.16 -0.90
N ASP A 98 11.13 7.36 -0.79
CA ASP A 98 10.91 8.29 0.33
C ASP A 98 9.51 8.90 0.22
N HIS A 99 8.48 8.08 0.05
CA HIS A 99 7.08 8.51 0.00
C HIS A 99 6.20 7.39 0.54
N ALA A 100 5.39 7.71 1.53
CA ALA A 100 4.49 6.80 2.21
C ALA A 100 3.56 6.14 1.19
N HIS A 101 3.52 4.81 1.16
CA HIS A 101 2.64 4.08 0.25
C HIS A 101 2.12 2.81 0.91
N MET A 102 0.80 2.68 0.90
CA MET A 102 0.15 1.44 1.24
C MET A 102 -0.03 0.60 -0.01
N HIS A 103 0.53 -0.60 0.02
CA HIS A 103 0.26 -1.64 -0.96
C HIS A 103 -1.15 -2.16 -0.77
N LEU A 104 -1.94 -2.18 -1.84
CA LEU A 104 -3.22 -2.86 -1.91
C LEU A 104 -3.06 -4.08 -2.83
N ILE A 105 -3.01 -5.28 -2.28
CA ILE A 105 -2.58 -6.49 -3.00
C ILE A 105 -3.71 -7.53 -3.03
N PRO A 106 -4.20 -7.91 -4.23
CA PRO A 106 -5.07 -9.07 -4.37
C PRO A 106 -4.39 -10.35 -3.90
N ILE A 107 -5.03 -11.09 -3.00
CA ILE A 107 -4.52 -12.35 -2.46
C ILE A 107 -5.69 -13.32 -2.25
N PRO A 108 -5.56 -14.61 -2.63
CA PRO A 108 -6.64 -15.58 -2.43
C PRO A 108 -6.86 -15.92 -0.95
N ASP A 109 -5.79 -15.87 -0.14
CA ASP A 109 -5.83 -16.21 1.29
C ASP A 109 -5.14 -15.11 2.12
N PRO A 110 -5.89 -14.09 2.59
CA PRO A 110 -5.35 -13.05 3.46
C PRO A 110 -4.88 -13.56 4.82
N ALA A 111 -5.46 -14.64 5.34
CA ALA A 111 -5.08 -15.19 6.64
C ALA A 111 -3.67 -15.77 6.58
N GLN A 112 -3.32 -16.44 5.48
CA GLN A 112 -1.97 -16.95 5.26
C GLN A 112 -0.90 -15.84 5.27
N VAL A 113 -1.25 -14.62 4.82
CA VAL A 113 -0.33 -13.47 4.92
C VAL A 113 -0.06 -13.14 6.38
N LEU A 114 -1.11 -13.04 7.20
CA LEU A 114 -0.98 -12.77 8.63
C LEU A 114 -0.15 -13.87 9.32
N ASP A 115 -0.40 -15.14 8.99
CA ASP A 115 0.35 -16.28 9.55
C ASP A 115 1.86 -16.16 9.27
N GLN A 116 2.26 -15.74 8.06
CA GLN A 116 3.67 -15.52 7.74
C GLN A 116 4.28 -14.36 8.54
N TYR A 117 3.53 -13.28 8.77
CA TYR A 117 3.98 -12.17 9.60
C TYR A 117 4.12 -12.59 11.07
N VAL A 118 3.16 -13.35 11.61
CA VAL A 118 3.20 -13.91 12.97
C VAL A 118 4.35 -14.90 13.13
N ALA A 119 4.58 -15.77 12.13
CA ALA A 119 5.70 -16.71 12.14
C ALA A 119 7.06 -15.99 12.14
N ARG A 120 7.14 -14.79 11.54
CA ARG A 120 8.38 -14.00 11.47
C ARG A 120 8.61 -13.12 12.68
N GLY A 121 7.60 -12.35 13.08
CA GLY A 121 7.71 -11.29 14.09
C GLY A 121 7.04 -11.64 15.43
N GLY A 122 6.47 -12.83 15.57
CA GLY A 122 5.67 -13.22 16.72
C GLY A 122 4.23 -12.67 16.67
N PRO A 123 3.35 -13.13 17.57
CA PRO A 123 1.98 -12.65 17.66
C PRO A 123 1.93 -11.17 18.08
N GLN A 124 1.00 -10.42 17.51
CA GLN A 124 0.75 -9.01 17.84
C GLN A 124 -0.71 -8.80 18.23
N PRO A 125 -1.01 -7.79 19.07
CA PRO A 125 -2.39 -7.40 19.31
C PRO A 125 -3.06 -6.95 18.01
N ARG A 126 -4.34 -7.30 17.86
CA ARG A 126 -5.21 -6.75 16.81
C ARG A 126 -5.67 -5.36 17.25
N PHE A 127 -5.61 -4.41 16.32
CA PHE A 127 -6.27 -3.12 16.44
C PHE A 127 -7.48 -3.07 15.48
N ASP A 128 -8.55 -2.40 15.91
CA ASP A 128 -9.78 -2.28 15.13
C ASP A 128 -9.79 -1.03 14.21
N ASN A 129 -8.80 -0.15 14.34
CA ASN A 129 -8.63 1.00 13.46
C ASN A 129 -7.15 1.27 13.16
N LEU A 130 -6.91 1.83 11.97
CA LEU A 130 -5.58 2.16 11.45
C LEU A 130 -4.83 3.16 12.35
N ALA A 131 -5.52 4.19 12.84
CA ALA A 131 -4.89 5.27 13.58
C ALA A 131 -4.29 4.81 14.92
N ASP A 132 -5.04 4.02 15.69
CA ASP A 132 -4.55 3.44 16.94
C ASP A 132 -3.42 2.44 16.70
N CYS A 133 -3.50 1.66 15.61
CA CYS A 133 -2.46 0.71 15.22
C CYS A 133 -1.14 1.43 14.94
N LEU A 134 -1.15 2.48 14.11
CA LEU A 134 0.07 3.21 13.77
C LEU A 134 0.56 4.10 14.91
N ALA A 135 -0.32 4.58 15.80
CA ALA A 135 0.08 5.30 17.00
C ALA A 135 0.80 4.41 18.02
N SER A 136 0.66 3.08 17.95
CA SER A 136 1.31 2.15 18.88
C SER A 136 2.77 1.87 18.55
N ILE A 137 3.30 2.38 17.43
CA ILE A 137 4.67 2.14 16.98
C ILE A 137 5.42 3.47 16.80
N GLN A 138 6.65 3.53 17.30
CA GLN A 138 7.49 4.74 17.22
C GLN A 138 8.68 4.59 16.28
N GLU A 139 9.08 3.36 15.97
CA GLU A 139 10.24 3.03 15.13
C GLU A 139 9.80 2.58 13.73
N ALA A 140 10.78 2.20 12.88
CA ALA A 140 10.49 1.65 11.56
C ALA A 140 9.63 0.39 11.72
N TYR A 141 8.68 0.19 10.82
CA TYR A 141 7.65 -0.83 11.01
C TYR A 141 7.26 -1.55 9.74
N VAL A 142 6.67 -2.73 9.93
CA VAL A 142 5.86 -3.38 8.91
C VAL A 142 4.42 -3.46 9.40
N TYR A 143 3.50 -3.05 8.55
CA TYR A 143 2.07 -3.05 8.83
C TYR A 143 1.37 -4.00 7.85
N VAL A 144 0.38 -4.75 8.36
CA VAL A 144 -0.56 -5.49 7.52
C VAL A 144 -1.97 -5.39 8.07
N SER A 145 -2.93 -5.20 7.17
CA SER A 145 -4.34 -5.42 7.39
C SER A 145 -4.81 -6.51 6.43
N PRO A 146 -5.10 -7.74 6.91
CA PRO A 146 -5.56 -8.82 6.05
C PRO A 146 -7.00 -8.61 5.57
N GLU A 147 -7.82 -7.92 6.36
CA GLU A 147 -9.24 -7.67 6.11
C GLU A 147 -9.68 -6.32 6.72
N PRO A 148 -10.84 -5.76 6.29
CA PRO A 148 -11.39 -4.54 6.90
C PRO A 148 -11.51 -4.65 8.43
N GLY A 149 -11.10 -3.61 9.15
CA GLY A 149 -11.18 -3.55 10.62
C GLY A 149 -10.23 -4.49 11.37
N ALA A 150 -9.24 -5.08 10.71
CA ALA A 150 -8.17 -5.85 11.35
C ALA A 150 -6.80 -5.26 10.96
N HIS A 151 -6.10 -4.73 11.94
CA HIS A 151 -4.84 -4.01 11.76
C HIS A 151 -3.76 -4.58 12.68
N TYR A 152 -2.58 -4.82 12.12
CA TYR A 152 -1.44 -5.36 12.84
C TYR A 152 -0.15 -4.64 12.43
N VAL A 153 0.74 -4.45 13.40
CA VAL A 153 2.02 -3.77 13.19
C VAL A 153 3.12 -4.47 13.98
N TRP A 154 4.32 -4.52 13.40
CA TRP A 154 5.54 -5.00 14.04
C TRP A 154 6.65 -3.97 13.85
N PRO A 155 7.64 -3.91 14.76
CA PRO A 155 8.92 -3.30 14.45
C PRO A 155 9.50 -3.94 13.17
N ALA A 156 10.09 -3.13 12.30
CA ALA A 156 10.70 -3.61 11.05
C ALA A 156 11.94 -4.46 11.31
N GLN A 157 12.55 -4.37 12.50
CA GLN A 157 13.69 -5.18 12.88
C GLN A 157 13.36 -6.67 12.72
N GLY A 158 14.21 -7.36 11.96
CA GLY A 158 14.02 -8.77 11.65
C GLY A 158 13.18 -9.03 10.41
N PHE A 159 12.50 -8.05 9.80
CA PHE A 159 11.82 -8.25 8.52
C PHE A 159 12.76 -7.96 7.34
N PRO A 160 12.90 -8.89 6.36
CA PRO A 160 13.66 -8.61 5.14
C PRO A 160 13.03 -7.49 4.30
N ARG A 161 13.85 -6.81 3.48
CA ARG A 161 13.33 -5.86 2.48
C ARG A 161 12.24 -6.50 1.60
N GLN A 162 11.25 -5.69 1.25
CA GLN A 162 10.11 -6.11 0.42
C GLN A 162 9.38 -7.35 0.98
N TRP A 163 9.28 -7.49 2.31
CA TRP A 163 8.69 -8.67 2.95
C TRP A 163 7.29 -9.01 2.44
N VAL A 164 6.38 -8.04 2.37
CA VAL A 164 5.02 -8.27 1.86
C VAL A 164 5.03 -8.87 0.45
N ARG A 165 5.95 -8.42 -0.41
CA ARG A 165 6.06 -8.91 -1.79
C ARG A 165 6.55 -10.36 -1.82
N ARG A 166 7.46 -10.74 -0.92
CA ARG A 166 7.93 -12.13 -0.77
C ARG A 166 6.79 -13.05 -0.35
N VAL A 167 6.05 -12.65 0.69
CA VAL A 167 4.88 -13.39 1.19
C VAL A 167 3.85 -13.56 0.08
N CYS A 168 3.46 -12.46 -0.58
CA CYS A 168 2.44 -12.52 -1.64
C CYS A 168 2.92 -13.32 -2.84
N ALA A 169 4.19 -13.21 -3.23
CA ALA A 169 4.76 -13.98 -4.32
C ALA A 169 4.72 -15.49 -4.00
N GLU A 170 5.01 -15.89 -2.77
CA GLU A 170 4.89 -17.30 -2.35
C GLU A 170 3.46 -17.83 -2.46
N ILE A 171 2.49 -17.08 -1.91
CA ILE A 171 1.07 -17.46 -1.94
C ILE A 171 0.55 -17.56 -3.38
N HIS A 172 1.03 -16.69 -4.27
CA HIS A 172 0.71 -16.74 -5.70
C HIS A 172 1.53 -17.77 -6.51
N GLY A 173 2.40 -18.56 -5.88
CA GLY A 173 3.25 -19.56 -6.54
C GLY A 173 4.38 -18.97 -7.41
N LYS A 174 4.77 -17.71 -7.15
CA LYS A 174 5.75 -16.90 -7.87
C LYS A 174 6.98 -16.57 -7.03
N THR A 175 7.44 -17.51 -6.19
CA THR A 175 8.49 -17.28 -5.17
C THR A 175 9.79 -16.65 -5.67
N ALA A 176 10.15 -16.78 -6.94
CA ALA A 176 11.34 -16.17 -7.53
C ALA A 176 11.12 -14.71 -8.02
N GLU A 177 9.86 -14.26 -8.13
CA GLU A 177 9.50 -13.03 -8.86
C GLU A 177 9.14 -11.85 -7.93
N TRP A 178 9.52 -11.89 -6.65
CA TRP A 178 9.13 -10.86 -5.68
C TRP A 178 9.85 -9.51 -5.89
N ASP A 179 11.11 -9.52 -6.35
CA ASP A 179 11.90 -8.28 -6.49
C ASP A 179 11.43 -7.49 -7.71
N TRP A 180 10.81 -6.33 -7.47
CA TRP A 180 10.27 -5.49 -8.54
C TRP A 180 11.36 -4.96 -9.49
N ARG A 181 12.62 -4.91 -9.04
CA ARG A 181 13.75 -4.46 -9.86
C ARG A 181 14.07 -5.44 -10.97
N ASP A 182 13.92 -6.73 -10.69
CA ASP A 182 14.16 -7.81 -11.65
C ASP A 182 12.87 -8.22 -12.39
N HIS A 183 11.72 -8.00 -11.77
CA HIS A 183 10.40 -8.39 -12.29
C HIS A 183 9.42 -7.22 -12.27
N SER A 184 9.32 -6.49 -13.39
CA SER A 184 8.50 -5.27 -13.50
C SER A 184 6.98 -5.53 -13.60
N PHE A 185 6.57 -6.72 -14.05
CA PHE A 185 5.16 -7.07 -14.32
C PHE A 185 4.41 -6.02 -15.16
N THR A 186 5.05 -5.53 -16.23
CA THR A 186 4.45 -4.52 -17.11
C THR A 186 3.09 -4.91 -17.68
N PRO A 187 2.84 -6.17 -18.11
CA PRO A 187 1.52 -6.57 -18.59
C PRO A 187 0.42 -6.47 -17.52
N GLU A 188 0.69 -6.93 -16.30
CA GLU A 188 -0.25 -6.88 -15.16
C GLU A 188 -0.56 -5.43 -14.77
N ARG A 189 0.49 -4.60 -14.69
CA ARG A 189 0.35 -3.17 -14.41
C ARG A 189 -0.53 -2.48 -15.46
N ARG A 190 -0.32 -2.77 -16.74
CA ARG A 190 -1.12 -2.17 -17.83
C ARG A 190 -2.57 -2.61 -17.79
N ARG A 191 -2.86 -3.91 -17.63
CA ARG A 191 -4.24 -4.39 -17.49
C ARG A 191 -4.94 -3.75 -16.30
N THR A 192 -4.24 -3.63 -15.17
CA THR A 192 -4.76 -2.95 -13.98
C THR A 192 -5.10 -1.49 -14.27
N TYR A 193 -4.19 -0.76 -14.94
CA TYR A 193 -4.43 0.63 -15.34
C TYR A 193 -5.65 0.78 -16.25
N GLU A 194 -5.71 0.02 -17.33
CA GLU A 194 -6.80 0.07 -18.31
C GLU A 194 -8.15 -0.28 -17.70
N ALA A 195 -8.19 -1.25 -16.79
CA ALA A 195 -9.42 -1.65 -16.12
C ALA A 195 -9.94 -0.60 -15.13
N LEU A 196 -9.06 0.20 -14.52
CA LEU A 196 -9.39 1.06 -13.38
C LEU A 196 -9.41 2.56 -13.70
N LYS A 197 -8.71 3.02 -14.74
CA LYS A 197 -8.70 4.44 -15.11
C LYS A 197 -10.13 4.92 -15.37
N GLY A 198 -10.57 5.91 -14.60
CA GLY A 198 -11.92 6.49 -14.70
C GLY A 198 -13.04 5.67 -14.05
N ASN A 199 -12.72 4.53 -13.43
CA ASN A 199 -13.69 3.60 -12.83
C ASN A 199 -13.55 3.46 -11.30
N LEU A 200 -12.58 4.15 -10.70
CA LEU A 200 -12.27 4.08 -9.27
C LEU A 200 -12.62 5.42 -8.61
N THR A 201 -13.27 5.38 -7.45
CA THR A 201 -13.61 6.58 -6.68
C THR A 201 -13.05 6.52 -5.27
N LEU A 202 -12.60 7.67 -4.75
CA LEU A 202 -12.16 7.80 -3.37
C LEU A 202 -13.22 8.58 -2.57
N PRO A 203 -13.74 8.05 -1.46
CA PRO A 203 -14.63 8.79 -0.55
C PRO A 203 -14.13 10.17 -0.17
N SER A 204 -12.82 10.32 0.07
CA SER A 204 -12.18 11.62 0.36
C SER A 204 -12.39 12.68 -0.73
N ALA A 205 -12.71 12.28 -1.97
CA ALA A 205 -13.08 13.20 -3.05
C ALA A 205 -14.41 13.92 -2.80
N LEU A 206 -15.32 13.31 -2.03
CA LEU A 206 -16.67 13.81 -1.80
C LEU A 206 -16.77 14.76 -0.60
N VAL A 207 -15.79 14.73 0.31
CA VAL A 207 -15.75 15.54 1.54
C VAL A 207 -15.04 16.89 1.31
N SER A 208 -14.45 17.08 0.12
CA SER A 208 -13.73 18.31 -0.26
C SER A 208 -14.68 19.40 -0.78
N GLN A 209 -15.69 19.80 0.01
CA GLN A 209 -16.37 21.09 -0.17
C GLN A 209 -16.65 21.71 1.20
N PRO A 210 -16.14 22.93 1.49
CA PRO A 210 -16.61 23.71 2.63
C PRO A 210 -18.04 24.22 2.45
#